data_AF-A0A329QH46-F1
#
_entry.id   AF-A0A329QH46-F1
#
_cell.length_a   1.000
_cell.length_b   1.000
_cell.length_c   1.000
_cell.angle_alpha   90.00
_cell.angle_beta   90.00
_cell.angle_gamma   90.00
#
_symmetry.space_group_name_H-M   'P 1'
#
loop_
_entity.id
_entity.type
_entity.pdbx_description
1 polymer ?
#
loop_
_entity_poly.entity_id
_entity_poly.type
_entity_poly.pdbx_seq_one_letter_code
_entity_poly.pdbx_strand_id
1 'polypeptide(L)'
;MAEHNSHESHGHEQHGSLKSYVIGFILSVVLTIIPLVVVLNDMMGRTAALSVVLVTAGLQFVVQLFFFMHIRESEKPRWNVMALIFGLLIMLTIVIGSIWIMLNNTVAH
;
A
#
# COMPACT_ATOMS: atom_id res chain seq x y z
N MET A 1 -34.10 -26.23 -42.12
CA MET A 1 -32.76 -25.65 -42.24
C MET A 1 -32.26 -25.39 -40.83
N ALA A 2 -31.61 -26.40 -40.26
CA ALA A 2 -30.88 -26.29 -39.01
C ALA A 2 -29.42 -26.47 -39.38
N GLU A 3 -28.60 -25.43 -39.17
CA GLU A 3 -27.15 -25.48 -39.02
C GLU A 3 -26.65 -24.05 -38.83
N HIS A 4 -26.18 -23.73 -37.62
CA HIS A 4 -25.13 -22.74 -37.49
C HIS A 4 -24.00 -23.33 -36.66
N ASN A 5 -22.82 -23.10 -37.20
CA ASN A 5 -21.58 -23.80 -37.02
C ASN A 5 -20.75 -23.18 -35.89
N SER A 6 -19.78 -23.98 -35.44
CA SER A 6 -18.44 -23.57 -35.00
C SER A 6 -18.27 -22.56 -33.86
N HIS A 7 -17.80 -23.10 -32.73
CA HIS A 7 -16.51 -22.74 -32.10
C HIS A 7 -16.05 -21.28 -32.19
N GLU A 8 -16.15 -20.56 -31.06
CA GLU A 8 -15.13 -19.57 -30.69
C GLU A 8 -14.60 -19.91 -29.30
N SER A 9 -13.40 -20.48 -29.31
CA SER A 9 -12.49 -20.60 -28.19
C SER A 9 -11.71 -19.30 -28.07
N HIS A 10 -12.07 -18.41 -27.15
CA HIS A 10 -11.24 -17.25 -26.84
C HIS A 10 -11.26 -16.88 -25.35
N GLY A 11 -10.10 -17.07 -24.72
CA GLY A 11 -9.61 -16.21 -23.65
C GLY A 11 -9.75 -16.75 -22.24
N HIS A 12 -8.66 -17.32 -21.73
CA HIS A 12 -8.46 -17.62 -20.31
C HIS A 12 -8.79 -16.42 -19.40
N GLU A 13 -9.96 -16.43 -18.76
CA GLU A 13 -10.38 -15.47 -17.72
C GLU A 13 -9.79 -15.79 -16.33
N GLN A 14 -8.57 -16.33 -16.28
CA GLN A 14 -7.90 -16.70 -15.03
C GLN A 14 -6.49 -16.12 -15.05
N HIS A 15 -6.12 -15.38 -13.98
CA HIS A 15 -4.78 -14.83 -13.66
C HIS A 15 -4.54 -13.30 -13.81
N GLY A 16 -5.54 -12.45 -13.56
CA GLY A 16 -5.26 -11.03 -13.22
C GLY A 16 -4.74 -10.83 -11.80
N SER A 17 -5.17 -11.71 -10.88
CA SER A 17 -4.94 -11.57 -9.44
C SER A 17 -3.54 -11.88 -8.98
N LEU A 18 -2.98 -13.03 -9.37
CA LEU A 18 -1.64 -13.40 -8.93
C LEU A 18 -0.58 -12.42 -9.47
N LYS A 19 -0.71 -11.96 -10.72
CA LYS A 19 0.21 -10.96 -11.30
C LYS A 19 0.14 -9.63 -10.55
N SER A 20 -1.05 -9.20 -10.15
CA SER A 20 -1.24 -7.95 -9.39
C SER A 20 -0.80 -8.08 -7.92
N TYR A 21 -0.95 -9.26 -7.32
CA TYR A 21 -0.42 -9.52 -5.98
C TYR A 21 1.12 -9.55 -6.00
N VAL A 22 1.69 -10.21 -7.02
CA VAL A 22 3.14 -10.28 -7.24
C VAL A 22 3.74 -8.91 -7.54
N ILE A 23 3.06 -8.04 -8.32
CA ILE A 23 3.58 -6.67 -8.56
C ILE A 23 3.62 -5.85 -7.26
N GLY A 24 2.61 -5.98 -6.40
CA GLY A 24 2.58 -5.32 -5.10
C GLY A 24 3.63 -5.83 -4.13
N PHE A 25 3.81 -7.14 -4.11
CA PHE A 25 4.85 -7.80 -3.34
C PHE A 25 6.24 -7.31 -3.77
N ILE A 26 6.52 -7.30 -5.07
CA ILE A 26 7.79 -6.80 -5.60
C ILE A 26 7.98 -5.31 -5.25
N LEU A 27 6.94 -4.48 -5.38
CA LEU A 27 7.01 -3.07 -5.02
C LEU A 27 7.37 -2.88 -3.55
N SER A 28 6.73 -3.62 -2.64
CA SER A 28 7.03 -3.60 -1.19
C SER A 28 8.45 -4.09 -0.87
N VAL A 29 8.93 -5.12 -1.56
CA VAL A 29 10.30 -5.62 -1.41
C VAL A 29 11.32 -4.57 -1.85
N VAL A 30 11.15 -3.98 -3.04
CA VAL A 30 12.04 -2.92 -3.55
C VAL A 30 12.05 -1.74 -2.58
N LEU A 31 10.87 -1.33 -2.10
CA LEU A 31 10.73 -0.25 -1.15
C LEU A 31 11.41 -0.55 0.21
N THR A 32 11.51 -1.82 0.60
CA THR A 32 12.26 -2.24 1.81
C THR A 32 13.77 -2.25 1.58
N ILE A 33 14.22 -2.63 0.38
CA ILE A 33 15.64 -2.71 0.05
C ILE A 33 16.28 -1.32 0.05
N ILE A 34 15.58 -0.29 -0.44
CA ILE A 34 16.08 1.10 -0.49
C ILE A 34 16.61 1.59 0.87
N PRO A 35 15.81 1.61 1.97
CA PRO A 35 16.26 2.07 3.27
C PRO A 35 17.31 1.13 3.86
N LEU A 36 17.24 -0.17 3.57
CA LEU A 36 18.23 -1.15 4.03
C LEU A 36 19.62 -0.84 3.46
N VAL A 37 19.71 -0.58 2.15
CA VAL A 37 20.97 -0.22 1.47
C VAL A 37 21.49 1.13 1.96
N VAL A 38 20.60 2.11 2.13
CA VAL A 38 20.97 3.45 2.62
C VAL A 38 21.56 3.39 4.03
N VAL A 39 20.95 2.61 4.94
CA VAL A 39 21.43 2.47 6.32
C VAL A 39 22.70 1.62 6.41
N LEU A 40 22.80 0.52 5.65
CA LEU A 40 23.95 -0.39 5.73
C LEU A 40 25.23 0.18 5.13
N ASN A 41 25.12 1.00 4.08
CA ASN A 41 26.29 1.60 3.44
C ASN A 41 26.73 2.91 4.12
N ASP A 42 26.03 3.34 5.18
CA ASP A 42 26.26 4.61 5.90
C ASP A 42 26.51 5.80 4.95
N MET A 43 25.85 5.80 3.78
CA MET A 43 26.18 6.73 2.68
C MET A 43 25.85 8.19 3.01
N MET A 44 25.11 8.42 4.08
CA MET A 44 24.69 9.73 4.54
C MET A 44 24.81 9.79 6.07
N GLY A 45 25.05 10.99 6.62
CA GLY A 45 25.08 11.19 8.07
C GLY A 45 23.79 10.71 8.75
N ARG A 46 23.89 10.30 10.03
CA ARG A 46 22.82 9.68 10.82
C ARG A 46 21.44 10.35 10.67
N THR A 47 21.40 11.68 10.61
CA THR A 47 20.16 12.46 10.44
C THR A 47 19.48 12.22 9.09
N ALA A 48 20.26 12.11 8.01
CA ALA A 48 19.74 11.87 6.67
C ALA A 48 19.33 10.40 6.47
N ALA A 49 20.06 9.45 7.06
CA ALA A 49 19.64 8.05 7.06
C ALA A 49 18.28 7.87 7.79
N LEU A 50 18.12 8.53 8.95
CA LEU A 50 16.86 8.49 9.70
C LEU A 50 15.69 9.08 8.92
N SER A 51 15.88 10.21 8.23
CA SER A 51 14.79 10.80 7.43
C SER A 51 14.36 9.91 6.27
N VAL A 52 15.31 9.28 5.57
CA VAL A 52 15.02 8.32 4.49
C VAL A 52 14.24 7.12 5.00
N VAL A 53 14.65 6.54 6.14
CA VAL A 53 13.95 5.41 6.77
C VAL A 53 12.53 5.80 7.16
N LEU A 54 12.33 6.97 7.77
CA LEU A 54 11.01 7.45 8.20
C LEU A 54 10.06 7.63 7.01
N VAL A 55 10.53 8.26 5.95
CA VAL A 55 9.76 8.47 4.72
C VAL A 55 9.40 7.13 4.09
N THR A 56 10.38 6.22 4.01
CA THR A 56 10.16 4.93 3.36
C THR A 56 9.25 4.02 4.18
N ALA A 57 9.31 4.08 5.51
CA ALA A 57 8.37 3.40 6.40
C ALA A 57 6.93 3.90 6.20
N GLY A 58 6.73 5.20 6.01
CA GLY A 58 5.42 5.78 5.68
C GLY A 58 4.89 5.29 4.33
N LEU A 59 5.72 5.34 3.27
CA LEU A 59 5.36 4.79 1.97
C LEU A 59 5.05 3.28 2.05
N GLN A 60 5.80 2.53 2.87
CA GLN A 60 5.58 1.10 3.04
C GLN A 60 4.22 0.81 3.68
N PHE A 61 3.85 1.57 4.72
CA PHE A 61 2.53 1.48 5.33
C PHE A 61 1.41 1.68 4.29
N VAL A 62 1.56 2.67 3.40
CA VAL A 62 0.60 2.91 2.31
C VAL A 62 0.57 1.75 1.32
N VAL A 63 1.72 1.22 0.88
CA VAL A 63 1.78 0.08 -0.04
C VAL A 63 1.13 -1.17 0.56
N GLN A 64 1.38 -1.48 1.84
CA GLN A 64 0.71 -2.58 2.54
C GLN A 64 -0.81 -2.39 2.57
N LEU A 65 -1.29 -1.20 2.92
CA LEU A 65 -2.74 -0.91 2.93
C LEU A 65 -3.35 -1.04 1.52
N PHE A 66 -2.66 -0.58 0.48
CA PHE A 66 -3.18 -0.60 -0.89
C PHE A 66 -3.06 -1.94 -1.61
N PHE A 67 -2.06 -2.78 -1.31
CA PHE A 67 -1.87 -4.07 -1.98
C PHE A 67 -2.37 -5.25 -1.15
N PHE A 68 -2.17 -5.23 0.17
CA PHE A 68 -2.52 -6.34 1.04
C PHE A 68 -3.99 -6.32 1.45
N MET A 69 -4.58 -5.11 1.60
CA MET A 69 -5.99 -4.94 1.96
C MET A 69 -6.90 -4.78 0.74
N HIS A 70 -6.36 -4.83 -0.47
CA HIS A 70 -7.09 -4.64 -1.72
C HIS A 70 -6.91 -5.82 -2.67
N ILE A 71 -7.39 -6.99 -2.24
CA ILE A 71 -7.86 -7.99 -3.20
C ILE A 71 -9.08 -7.40 -3.89
N ARG A 72 -8.81 -6.68 -4.96
CA ARG A 72 -9.77 -6.12 -5.91
C ARG A 72 -10.28 -7.21 -6.87
N GLU A 73 -10.45 -8.39 -6.31
CA GLU A 73 -10.99 -9.58 -6.95
C GLU A 73 -12.28 -9.94 -6.24
N SER A 74 -13.28 -9.12 -6.52
CA SER A 74 -14.68 -9.51 -6.45
C SER A 74 -15.43 -8.37 -7.13
N GLU A 75 -16.38 -8.74 -7.96
CA GLU A 75 -17.07 -7.92 -8.97
C GLU A 75 -17.90 -6.73 -8.41
N LYS A 76 -17.56 -6.17 -7.23
CA LYS A 76 -18.23 -5.03 -6.57
C LYS A 76 -17.20 -4.09 -5.89
N PRO A 77 -16.38 -3.32 -6.64
CA PRO A 77 -15.09 -2.83 -6.12
C PRO A 77 -15.11 -1.48 -5.39
N ARG A 78 -16.16 -0.66 -5.52
CA ARG A 78 -16.10 0.77 -5.15
C ARG A 78 -16.34 1.01 -3.65
N TRP A 79 -17.25 0.25 -3.04
CA TRP A 79 -17.66 0.49 -1.65
C TRP A 79 -16.58 0.11 -0.63
N ASN A 80 -15.81 -0.96 -0.88
CA ASN A 80 -14.71 -1.34 0.01
C ASN A 80 -13.58 -0.30 0.00
N VAL A 81 -13.20 0.21 -1.17
CA VAL A 81 -12.18 1.27 -1.29
C VAL A 81 -12.62 2.55 -0.57
N MET A 82 -13.91 2.92 -0.70
CA MET A 82 -14.46 4.07 0.01
C MET A 82 -14.41 3.88 1.53
N ALA A 83 -14.73 2.68 2.03
CA ALA A 83 -14.60 2.35 3.46
C ALA A 83 -13.15 2.40 3.94
N LEU A 84 -12.18 1.95 3.13
CA LEU A 84 -10.76 2.01 3.45
C LEU A 84 -10.23 3.44 3.51
N ILE A 85 -10.57 4.28 2.53
CA ILE A 85 -10.18 5.70 2.52
C ILE A 85 -10.79 6.42 3.72
N PHE A 86 -12.05 6.12 4.05
CA PHE A 86 -12.72 6.68 5.22
C PHE A 86 -12.04 6.25 6.54
N GLY A 87 -11.70 4.96 6.67
CA GLY A 87 -10.94 4.45 7.81
C GLY A 87 -9.55 5.08 7.94
N LEU A 88 -8.85 5.25 6.82
CA LEU A 88 -7.54 5.92 6.77
C LEU A 88 -7.64 7.39 7.19
N LEU A 89 -8.66 8.11 6.75
CA LEU A 89 -8.92 9.50 7.17
C LEU A 89 -9.15 9.60 8.68
N ILE A 90 -9.97 8.71 9.23
CA ILE A 90 -10.22 8.66 10.69
C ILE A 90 -8.92 8.33 11.43
N MET A 91 -8.18 7.32 10.98
CA MET A 91 -6.90 6.92 11.57
C MET A 91 -5.91 8.10 11.60
N LEU A 92 -5.71 8.78 10.48
CA LEU A 92 -4.81 9.94 10.39
C LEU A 92 -5.28 11.07 11.30
N THR A 93 -6.58 11.33 11.36
CA THR A 93 -7.16 12.34 12.26
C THR A 93 -6.88 12.01 13.72
N ILE A 94 -7.05 10.75 14.13
CA ILE A 94 -6.77 10.30 15.51
C ILE A 94 -5.27 10.38 15.81
N VAL A 95 -4.40 9.92 14.91
CA VAL A 95 -2.94 9.94 15.13
C VAL A 95 -2.42 11.38 15.20
N ILE A 96 -2.77 12.22 14.23
CA ILE A 96 -2.35 13.63 14.20
C ILE A 96 -2.94 14.37 15.41
N GLY A 97 -4.22 14.16 15.70
CA GLY A 97 -4.88 14.74 16.87
C GLY A 97 -4.23 14.30 18.18
N SER A 98 -3.88 13.02 18.32
CA SER A 98 -3.20 12.46 19.49
C SER A 98 -1.80 13.06 19.67
N ILE A 99 -1.01 13.13 18.59
CA ILE A 99 0.30 13.78 18.60
C ILE A 99 0.18 15.26 18.97
N TRP A 100 -0.81 15.97 18.42
CA TRP A 100 -1.04 17.38 18.71
C TRP A 100 -1.45 17.61 20.17
N ILE A 101 -2.37 16.81 20.71
CA ILE A 101 -2.75 16.85 22.13
C ILE A 101 -1.54 16.56 23.02
N MET A 102 -0.75 15.53 22.71
CA MET A 102 0.43 15.20 23.52
C MET A 102 1.47 16.30 23.47
N LEU A 103 1.79 16.84 22.30
CA LEU A 103 2.71 17.97 22.17
C LEU A 103 2.19 19.18 22.96
N ASN A 104 0.94 19.58 22.76
CA ASN A 104 0.33 20.71 23.45
C ASN A 104 0.27 20.51 24.99
N ASN A 105 0.05 19.28 25.45
CA ASN A 105 0.07 18.95 26.87
C ASN A 105 1.49 18.88 27.45
N THR A 106 2.49 18.48 26.65
CA THR A 106 3.90 18.48 27.04
C THR A 106 4.49 19.88 27.15
N VAL A 107 4.06 20.85 26.31
CA VAL A 107 4.47 22.27 26.49
C VAL A 107 3.78 22.97 27.66
N ALA A 108 2.79 22.34 28.30
CA ALA A 108 2.09 22.88 29.48
C ALA A 108 2.76 22.48 30.83
N HIS A 109 3.88 21.75 30.81
CA HIS A 109 4.71 21.40 31.95
C HIS A 109 6.16 21.82 31.73
#